data_AF-A0A9P6BYR0-F1
#
_entry.id   AF-A0A9P6BYR0-F1
#
_cell.length_a   1.000
_cell.length_b   1.000
_cell.length_c   1.000
_cell.angle_alpha   90.00
_cell.angle_beta   90.00
_cell.angle_gamma   90.00
#
_symmetry.space_group_name_H-M   'P 1'
#
loop_
_entity.id
_entity.type
_entity.pdbx_description
1 polymer ?
#
loop_
_entity_poly.entity_id
_entity_poly.type
_entity_poly.pdbx_seq_one_letter_code
_entity_poly.pdbx_strand_id
1 'polypeptide(L)'
;MIHTPAYTPKVSFDTFENPNASMFSFTLQVKSEGYKRTRNTRVFLCAASPDESGMEALDWSLEALVQDGDELIVFRGVDEEVLEKDHDILRDNARDLMRTIQAKSYEFHPDRKLSLILEYIPGKITDSLDRLIALYRPDSVVVGTRGRRSWQGMGMIGMGSVSKYCLSHSPVPVIVVRPERKVKKTVEKRKADPKRGRHFE
;
A
#
# COMPACT_ATOMS: atom_id res chain seq x y z
N MET A 1 -8.28 18.27 22.29
CA MET A 1 -8.34 16.79 22.26
C MET A 1 -8.50 16.38 20.82
N ILE A 2 -7.50 15.74 20.23
CA ILE A 2 -7.59 15.24 18.86
C ILE A 2 -8.58 14.07 18.92
N HIS A 3 -9.73 14.21 18.29
CA HIS A 3 -10.71 13.14 18.18
C HIS A 3 -10.09 12.06 17.30
N THR A 4 -9.47 11.04 17.92
CA THR A 4 -9.04 9.86 17.18
C THR A 4 -10.30 9.28 16.53
N PRO A 5 -10.31 9.02 15.22
CA PRO A 5 -11.50 8.52 14.56
C PRO A 5 -11.88 7.20 15.21
N ALA A 6 -13.16 6.97 15.45
CA ALA A 6 -13.64 5.75 16.11
C ALA A 6 -13.46 4.52 15.20
N TYR A 7 -12.23 4.03 15.11
CA TYR A 7 -11.91 2.74 14.53
C TYR A 7 -11.99 1.69 15.62
N THR A 8 -12.71 0.61 15.34
CA THR A 8 -12.78 -0.55 16.24
C THR A 8 -11.82 -1.63 15.74
N PRO A 9 -10.88 -2.08 16.57
CA PRO A 9 -10.08 -3.27 16.27
C PRO A 9 -10.99 -4.47 15.99
N LYS A 10 -10.56 -5.32 15.06
CA LYS A 10 -11.16 -6.62 14.76
C LYS A 10 -10.15 -7.74 14.98
N VAL A 11 -10.57 -8.96 14.67
CA VAL A 11 -9.72 -10.14 14.77
C VAL A 11 -8.44 -9.87 13.98
N SER A 12 -7.33 -9.88 14.71
CA SER A 12 -5.99 -9.77 14.16
C SER A 12 -5.37 -11.16 14.22
N PHE A 13 -4.62 -11.52 13.19
CA PHE A 13 -3.96 -12.83 13.11
C PHE A 13 -2.47 -12.61 13.28
N ASP A 14 -1.89 -13.28 14.26
CA ASP A 14 -0.44 -13.35 14.43
C ASP A 14 -0.02 -14.80 14.25
N THR A 15 0.76 -15.07 13.20
CA THR A 15 1.29 -16.40 12.92
C THR A 15 2.79 -16.48 13.15
N PHE A 16 3.43 -15.47 13.75
CA PHE A 16 4.89 -15.49 13.96
C PHE A 16 5.37 -16.64 14.84
N GLU A 17 4.55 -17.06 15.80
CA GLU A 17 4.90 -18.09 16.76
C GLU A 17 4.37 -19.47 16.38
N ASN A 18 3.82 -19.64 15.17
CA ASN A 18 3.24 -20.91 14.72
C ASN A 18 4.13 -21.59 13.67
N PRO A 19 4.93 -22.61 14.03
CA PRO A 19 5.81 -23.32 13.09
C PRO A 19 5.05 -24.08 11.99
N ASN A 20 3.77 -24.38 12.23
CA ASN A 20 2.90 -25.08 11.28
C ASN A 20 2.12 -24.12 10.36
N ALA A 21 2.27 -22.81 10.56
CA ALA A 21 1.62 -21.84 9.68
C ALA A 21 2.27 -21.90 8.30
N SER A 22 1.42 -22.00 7.27
CA SER A 22 1.86 -21.92 5.87
C SER A 22 2.47 -20.55 5.48
N MET A 23 2.47 -19.58 6.40
CA MET A 23 3.04 -18.24 6.23
C MET A 23 3.25 -17.58 7.59
N PHE A 24 4.41 -16.93 7.75
CA PHE A 24 4.65 -15.95 8.81
C PHE A 24 4.00 -14.62 8.40
N SER A 25 2.97 -14.19 9.12
CA SER A 25 2.23 -12.95 8.82
C SER A 25 1.68 -12.36 10.10
N PHE A 26 1.63 -11.03 10.13
CA PHE A 26 0.92 -10.28 11.15
C PHE A 26 -0.11 -9.38 10.51
N THR A 27 -1.37 -9.73 10.75
CA THR A 27 -2.54 -9.08 10.18
C THR A 27 -3.20 -8.23 11.25
N LEU A 28 -3.29 -6.92 11.02
CA LEU A 28 -4.10 -6.01 11.84
C LEU A 28 -5.35 -5.60 11.06
N GLN A 29 -6.51 -5.65 11.70
CA GLN A 29 -7.76 -5.20 11.08
C GLN A 29 -8.46 -4.18 11.96
N VAL A 30 -8.91 -3.08 11.36
CA VAL A 30 -9.74 -2.06 11.99
C VAL A 30 -10.90 -1.66 11.07
N LYS A 31 -12.01 -1.23 11.65
CA LYS A 31 -13.17 -0.72 10.88
C LYS A 31 -13.66 0.59 11.48
N SER A 32 -13.94 1.56 10.62
CA SER A 32 -14.59 2.80 11.03
C SER A 32 -15.94 2.51 11.67
N GLU A 33 -16.34 3.34 12.62
CA GLU A 33 -17.67 3.27 13.21
C GLU A 33 -18.77 3.34 12.14
N GLY A 34 -19.75 2.44 12.25
CA GLY A 34 -20.85 2.35 11.28
C GLY A 34 -20.49 1.73 9.93
N TYR A 35 -19.23 1.34 9.68
CA TYR A 35 -18.88 0.58 8.47
C TYR A 35 -19.65 -0.74 8.41
N LYS A 36 -20.28 -1.01 7.25
CA LYS A 36 -20.95 -2.27 6.95
C LYS A 36 -20.52 -2.74 5.57
N ARG A 37 -19.93 -3.94 5.51
CA ARG A 37 -19.59 -4.57 4.23
C ARG A 37 -20.88 -4.91 3.48
N THR A 38 -20.95 -4.54 2.22
CA THR A 38 -22.08 -4.84 1.34
C THR A 38 -21.61 -5.60 0.11
N ARG A 39 -22.52 -5.99 -0.78
CA ARG A 39 -22.17 -6.58 -2.08
C ARG A 39 -21.46 -5.58 -3.01
N ASN A 40 -21.55 -4.28 -2.70
CA ASN A 40 -20.97 -3.20 -3.49
C ASN A 40 -19.65 -2.69 -2.90
N THR A 41 -19.20 -3.23 -1.76
CA THR A 41 -17.91 -2.89 -1.17
C THR A 41 -16.81 -3.27 -2.15
N ARG A 42 -16.06 -2.27 -2.62
CA ARG A 42 -14.86 -2.49 -3.44
C ARG A 42 -13.69 -2.77 -2.52
N VAL A 43 -12.76 -3.56 -3.02
CA VAL A 43 -11.62 -4.05 -2.30
C VAL A 43 -10.36 -3.63 -3.04
N PHE A 44 -9.49 -2.88 -2.38
CA PHE A 44 -8.22 -2.43 -2.97
C PHE A 44 -7.05 -3.03 -2.21
N LEU A 45 -6.03 -3.49 -2.92
CA LEU A 45 -4.77 -3.97 -2.34
C LEU A 45 -3.66 -2.97 -2.65
N CYS A 46 -3.14 -2.28 -1.64
CA CYS A 46 -2.03 -1.34 -1.78
C CYS A 46 -0.72 -1.96 -1.27
N ALA A 47 0.23 -2.19 -2.18
CA ALA A 47 1.58 -2.60 -1.82
C ALA A 47 2.39 -1.38 -1.34
N ALA A 48 2.40 -1.15 -0.04
CA ALA A 48 3.10 -0.04 0.58
C ALA A 48 4.52 -0.50 0.98
N SER A 49 5.52 -0.18 0.18
CA SER A 49 6.93 -0.30 0.57
C SER A 49 7.35 0.87 1.47
N PRO A 50 8.35 0.71 2.37
CA PRO A 50 8.71 1.74 3.35
C PRO A 50 9.43 2.94 2.75
N ASP A 51 9.82 2.86 1.47
CA ASP A 51 10.38 4.01 0.75
C ASP A 51 9.28 5.02 0.35
N GLU A 52 9.73 6.22 -0.02
CA GLU A 52 8.90 7.35 -0.49
C GLU A 52 7.82 6.89 -1.47
N SER A 53 8.17 6.02 -2.43
CA SER A 53 7.22 5.64 -3.49
C SER A 53 6.09 4.73 -3.01
N GLY A 54 6.34 3.89 -2.01
CA GLY A 54 5.31 3.01 -1.44
C GLY A 54 4.39 3.77 -0.49
N MET A 55 4.96 4.70 0.28
CA MET A 55 4.19 5.55 1.18
C MET A 55 3.30 6.54 0.42
N GLU A 56 3.78 7.15 -0.66
CA GLU A 56 2.94 8.01 -1.50
C GLU A 56 1.84 7.23 -2.22
N ALA A 57 2.08 5.96 -2.59
CA ALA A 57 1.03 5.11 -3.15
C ALA A 57 -0.09 4.84 -2.14
N LEU A 58 0.28 4.62 -0.87
CA LEU A 58 -0.66 4.49 0.23
C LEU A 58 -1.43 5.79 0.48
N ASP A 59 -0.73 6.92 0.52
CA ASP A 59 -1.34 8.23 0.74
C ASP A 59 -2.36 8.55 -0.37
N TRP A 60 -1.95 8.38 -1.64
CA TRP A 60 -2.84 8.56 -2.77
C TRP A 60 -4.05 7.60 -2.73
N SER A 61 -3.84 6.36 -2.26
CA SER A 61 -4.95 5.41 -2.11
C SER A 61 -5.98 5.91 -1.10
N LEU A 62 -5.52 6.43 0.03
CA LEU A 62 -6.38 6.99 1.07
C LEU A 62 -7.02 8.32 0.65
N GLU A 63 -6.29 9.18 -0.06
CA GLU A 63 -6.77 10.51 -0.43
C GLU A 63 -7.74 10.48 -1.61
N ALA A 64 -7.39 9.77 -2.68
CA ALA A 64 -8.02 9.91 -3.98
C ALA A 64 -8.74 8.65 -4.49
N LEU A 65 -8.31 7.45 -4.08
CA LEU A 65 -8.87 6.19 -4.61
C LEU A 65 -10.10 5.71 -3.83
N VAL A 66 -9.92 5.46 -2.53
CA VAL A 66 -10.95 4.81 -1.71
C VAL A 66 -12.11 5.78 -1.42
N GLN A 67 -13.32 5.25 -1.43
CA GLN A 67 -14.58 5.96 -1.16
C GLN A 67 -15.30 5.33 0.03
N ASP A 68 -16.42 5.93 0.44
CA ASP A 68 -17.24 5.41 1.54
C ASP A 68 -17.70 3.97 1.28
N GLY A 69 -17.54 3.10 2.27
CA GLY A 69 -17.94 1.70 2.19
C GLY A 69 -16.92 0.75 1.55
N ASP A 70 -15.73 1.24 1.16
CA ASP A 70 -14.65 0.43 0.61
C ASP A 70 -13.81 -0.29 1.70
N GLU A 71 -13.10 -1.33 1.27
CA GLU A 71 -12.10 -2.05 2.05
C GLU A 71 -10.71 -1.86 1.43
N LEU A 72 -9.76 -1.38 2.23
CA LEU A 72 -8.37 -1.19 1.82
C LEU A 72 -7.49 -2.18 2.57
N ILE A 73 -6.85 -3.07 1.82
CA ILE A 73 -5.79 -3.95 2.30
C ILE A 73 -4.47 -3.27 1.99
N VAL A 74 -3.71 -2.94 3.03
CA VAL A 74 -2.35 -2.43 2.92
C VAL A 74 -1.40 -3.60 3.13
N PHE A 75 -0.59 -3.90 2.13
CA PHE A 75 0.44 -4.92 2.22
C PHE A 75 1.81 -4.28 2.49
N ARG A 76 2.46 -4.71 3.58
CA ARG A 76 3.82 -4.36 3.95
C ARG A 76 4.69 -5.62 3.95
N GLY A 77 5.45 -5.80 2.88
CA GLY A 77 6.45 -6.85 2.83
C GLY A 77 7.75 -6.46 3.52
N VAL A 78 8.32 -7.37 4.32
CA VAL A 78 9.60 -7.19 4.99
C VAL A 78 10.60 -8.29 4.65
N ASP A 79 11.86 -8.03 4.98
CA ASP A 79 12.92 -9.02 4.75
C ASP A 79 12.74 -10.22 5.68
N GLU A 80 13.15 -11.41 5.25
CA GLU A 80 13.10 -12.63 6.06
C GLU A 80 14.01 -12.52 7.28
N GLU A 81 15.09 -11.73 7.19
CA GLU A 81 15.98 -11.43 8.31
C GLU A 81 15.24 -10.82 9.52
N VAL A 82 14.05 -10.25 9.33
CA VAL A 82 13.25 -9.71 10.44
C VAL A 82 12.66 -10.82 11.31
N LEU A 83 12.54 -12.05 10.79
CA LEU A 83 12.11 -13.22 11.58
C LEU A 83 13.12 -13.61 12.66
N GLU A 84 14.39 -13.26 12.50
CA GLU A 84 15.47 -13.52 13.47
C GLU A 84 15.56 -12.44 14.57
N LYS A 85 14.83 -11.33 14.41
CA LYS A 85 14.80 -10.21 15.36
C LYS A 85 13.68 -10.39 16.37
N ASP A 86 13.68 -9.53 17.40
CA ASP A 86 12.58 -9.44 18.35
C ASP A 86 11.27 -9.12 17.62
N HIS A 87 10.31 -10.06 17.69
CA HIS A 87 9.01 -9.96 17.02
C HIS A 87 8.16 -8.82 17.56
N ASP A 88 8.41 -8.37 18.80
CA ASP A 88 7.68 -7.23 19.38
C ASP A 88 7.98 -5.93 18.63
N ILE A 89 9.22 -5.75 18.15
CA ILE A 89 9.59 -4.61 17.31
C ILE A 89 8.79 -4.62 16.00
N LEU A 90 8.59 -5.80 15.40
CA LEU A 90 7.80 -5.92 14.17
C LEU A 90 6.33 -5.59 14.45
N ARG A 91 5.75 -6.15 15.52
CA ARG A 91 4.37 -5.87 15.95
C ARG A 91 4.15 -4.38 16.19
N ASP A 92 5.07 -3.71 16.86
CA ASP A 92 4.98 -2.28 17.14
C ASP A 92 5.09 -1.43 15.88
N ASN A 93 6.01 -1.74 14.97
CA ASN A 93 6.08 -1.10 13.65
C ASN A 93 4.77 -1.25 12.86
N ALA A 94 4.15 -2.43 12.90
CA ALA A 94 2.86 -2.66 12.25
C ALA A 94 1.73 -1.87 12.90
N ARG A 95 1.68 -1.80 14.24
CA ARG A 95 0.71 -0.98 14.99
C ARG A 95 0.86 0.50 14.68
N ASP A 96 2.09 1.01 14.60
CA ASP A 96 2.38 2.40 14.29
C ASP A 96 2.01 2.78 12.86
N LEU A 97 2.28 1.88 11.91
CA LEU A 97 1.80 2.04 10.54
C LEU A 97 0.27 2.05 10.49
N MET A 98 -0.40 1.12 11.19
CA MET A 98 -1.86 1.08 11.26
C MET A 98 -2.44 2.38 11.87
N ARG A 99 -1.79 2.95 12.91
CA ARG A 99 -2.18 4.26 13.47
C ARG A 99 -2.02 5.38 12.45
N THR A 100 -0.94 5.37 11.68
CA THR A 100 -0.68 6.36 10.62
C THR A 100 -1.74 6.27 9.51
N ILE A 101 -2.11 5.06 9.08
CA ILE A 101 -3.18 4.85 8.08
C ILE A 101 -4.50 5.42 8.58
N GLN A 102 -4.88 5.14 9.83
CA GLN A 102 -6.12 5.66 10.43
C GLN A 102 -6.12 7.19 10.52
N ALA A 103 -5.00 7.78 10.96
CA ALA A 103 -4.83 9.23 11.06
C ALA A 103 -4.98 9.91 9.69
N LYS A 104 -4.26 9.42 8.67
CA LYS A 104 -4.35 9.96 7.30
C LYS A 104 -5.73 9.77 6.69
N SER A 105 -6.35 8.61 6.90
CA SER A 105 -7.71 8.36 6.41
C SER A 105 -8.70 9.41 6.91
N TYR A 106 -8.59 9.79 8.19
CA TYR A 106 -9.46 10.80 8.79
C TYR A 106 -9.08 12.22 8.40
N GLU A 107 -7.79 12.52 8.32
CA GLU A 107 -7.30 13.80 7.83
C GLU A 107 -7.83 14.10 6.43
N PHE A 108 -7.79 13.12 5.52
CA PHE A 108 -8.28 13.29 4.16
C PHE A 108 -9.82 13.36 4.08
N HIS A 109 -10.53 12.45 4.76
CA HIS A 109 -11.99 12.36 4.69
C HIS A 109 -12.59 11.88 6.04
N PRO A 110 -12.96 12.80 6.96
CA PRO A 110 -13.41 12.45 8.31
C PRO A 110 -14.66 11.56 8.38
N ASP A 111 -15.60 11.75 7.46
CA ASP A 111 -16.90 11.05 7.48
C ASP A 111 -16.90 9.72 6.72
N ARG A 112 -15.78 9.37 6.06
CA ARG A 112 -15.68 8.19 5.22
C ARG A 112 -15.49 6.93 6.07
N LYS A 113 -16.36 5.95 5.86
CA LYS A 113 -16.35 4.66 6.56
C LYS A 113 -15.57 3.63 5.76
N LEU A 114 -14.48 3.14 6.33
CA LEU A 114 -13.61 2.15 5.69
C LEU A 114 -13.42 0.91 6.56
N SER A 115 -13.14 -0.21 5.90
CA SER A 115 -12.45 -1.35 6.51
C SER A 115 -10.97 -1.27 6.12
N LEU A 116 -10.08 -1.25 7.10
CA LEU A 116 -8.64 -1.18 6.88
C LEU A 116 -8.01 -2.47 7.39
N ILE A 117 -7.25 -3.14 6.54
CA ILE A 117 -6.49 -4.35 6.87
C ILE A 117 -5.03 -4.05 6.57
N LEU A 118 -4.13 -4.35 7.50
CA LEU A 118 -2.68 -4.30 7.29
C LEU A 118 -2.14 -5.71 7.33
N GLU A 119 -1.57 -6.15 6.21
CA GLU A 119 -0.87 -7.42 6.05
C GLU A 119 0.63 -7.18 6.12
N TYR A 120 1.26 -7.62 7.21
CA TYR A 120 2.69 -7.50 7.43
C TYR A 120 3.35 -8.86 7.26
N ILE A 121 4.05 -9.08 6.14
CA ILE A 121 4.50 -10.42 5.73
C ILE A 121 6.01 -10.39 5.43
N PRO A 122 6.84 -11.10 6.21
CA PRO A 122 8.22 -11.39 5.84
C PRO A 122 8.29 -12.35 4.65
N GLY A 123 9.22 -12.10 3.74
CA GLY A 123 9.45 -13.01 2.62
C GLY A 123 9.48 -12.35 1.25
N LYS A 124 9.39 -13.20 0.24
CA LYS A 124 9.37 -12.78 -1.16
C LYS A 124 8.08 -12.04 -1.51
N ILE A 125 8.22 -10.72 -1.65
CA ILE A 125 7.15 -9.74 -1.92
C ILE A 125 6.18 -10.16 -3.03
N THR A 126 6.69 -10.72 -4.14
CA THR A 126 5.87 -11.12 -5.29
C THR A 126 4.94 -12.28 -4.96
N ASP A 127 5.41 -13.22 -4.15
CA ASP A 127 4.68 -14.44 -3.81
C ASP A 127 3.61 -14.10 -2.76
N SER A 128 3.94 -13.22 -1.82
CA SER A 128 2.97 -12.62 -0.90
C SER A 128 1.89 -11.85 -1.67
N LEU A 129 2.25 -11.08 -2.69
CA LEU A 129 1.28 -10.36 -3.53
C LEU A 129 0.31 -11.30 -4.23
N ASP A 130 0.80 -12.33 -4.91
CA ASP A 130 -0.06 -13.28 -5.62
C ASP A 130 -1.03 -13.98 -4.66
N ARG A 131 -0.53 -14.36 -3.47
CA ARG A 131 -1.36 -14.95 -2.42
C ARG A 131 -2.42 -13.98 -1.92
N LEU A 132 -2.06 -12.73 -1.65
CA LEU A 132 -3.00 -11.71 -1.19
C LEU A 132 -4.05 -11.39 -2.26
N ILE A 133 -3.66 -11.35 -3.53
CA ILE A 133 -4.60 -11.19 -4.66
C ILE A 133 -5.57 -12.37 -4.70
N ALA A 134 -5.08 -13.60 -4.55
CA ALA A 134 -5.93 -14.78 -4.53
C ALA A 134 -6.88 -14.82 -3.32
N LEU A 135 -6.39 -14.39 -2.15
CA LEU A 135 -7.12 -14.39 -0.88
C LEU A 135 -8.22 -13.31 -0.84
N TYR A 136 -7.86 -12.07 -1.15
CA TYR A 136 -8.75 -10.92 -1.03
C TYR A 136 -9.56 -10.63 -2.29
N ARG A 137 -9.11 -11.12 -3.45
CA ARG A 137 -9.68 -10.81 -4.77
C ARG A 137 -9.96 -9.31 -4.94
N PRO A 138 -8.92 -8.46 -4.83
CA PRO A 138 -9.11 -7.02 -4.94
C PRO A 138 -9.56 -6.61 -6.33
N ASP A 139 -10.38 -5.56 -6.42
CA ASP A 139 -10.79 -4.92 -7.68
C ASP A 139 -9.61 -4.27 -8.40
N SER A 140 -8.59 -3.83 -7.65
CA SER A 140 -7.33 -3.32 -8.20
C SER A 140 -6.19 -3.41 -7.20
N VAL A 141 -4.97 -3.52 -7.72
CA VAL A 141 -3.71 -3.48 -6.96
C VAL A 141 -3.02 -2.13 -7.18
N VAL A 142 -2.70 -1.43 -6.10
CA VAL A 142 -1.97 -0.17 -6.11
C VAL A 142 -0.51 -0.40 -5.76
N VAL A 143 0.40 0.13 -6.57
CA VAL A 143 1.85 0.00 -6.39
C VAL A 143 2.56 1.34 -6.59
N GLY A 144 3.67 1.52 -5.89
CA GLY A 144 4.61 2.61 -6.16
C GLY A 144 5.44 2.39 -7.43
N THR A 145 5.98 3.48 -7.95
CA THR A 145 6.95 3.47 -9.07
C THR A 145 8.33 2.89 -8.76
N ARG A 146 8.71 2.77 -7.48
CA ARG A 146 10.01 2.25 -7.05
C ARG A 146 9.86 1.13 -6.03
N GLY A 147 10.92 0.34 -5.86
CA GLY A 147 11.08 -0.60 -4.76
C GLY A 147 12.41 -0.37 -4.04
N ARG A 148 12.61 -1.10 -2.93
CA ARG A 148 13.77 -0.96 -2.00
C ARG A 148 15.16 -0.99 -2.63
N ARG A 149 15.34 -1.55 -3.84
CA ARG A 149 16.64 -1.55 -4.54
C ARG A 149 16.67 -0.48 -5.61
N SER A 150 17.15 0.70 -5.25
CA SER A 150 17.68 1.66 -6.20
C SER A 150 18.97 1.10 -6.79
N TRP A 151 18.89 0.52 -8.00
CA TRP A 151 20.08 0.31 -8.82
C TRP A 151 20.65 1.70 -9.16
N GLN A 152 21.52 2.17 -8.27
CA GLN A 152 22.24 3.42 -8.35
C GLN A 152 23.44 3.20 -9.28
N GLY A 153 23.16 3.04 -10.58
CA GLY A 153 24.19 2.85 -11.58
C GLY A 153 23.57 2.82 -12.97
N MET A 154 23.96 3.74 -13.85
CA MET A 154 23.60 3.73 -15.26
C MET A 154 22.17 4.23 -15.62
N GLY A 155 21.87 5.51 -15.36
CA GLY A 155 20.97 6.35 -16.19
C GLY A 155 19.54 5.90 -16.54
N MET A 156 19.10 4.72 -16.11
CA MET A 156 17.82 4.10 -16.47
C MET A 156 16.81 4.45 -15.38
N ILE A 157 15.89 5.35 -15.72
CA ILE A 157 14.69 5.62 -14.93
C ILE A 157 13.76 4.41 -15.10
N GLY A 158 14.10 3.29 -14.47
CA GLY A 158 13.36 2.03 -14.52
C GLY A 158 12.24 1.97 -13.49
N MET A 159 11.15 1.30 -13.86
CA MET A 159 10.06 0.92 -12.97
C MET A 159 10.55 -0.04 -11.88
N GLY A 160 10.06 0.11 -10.65
CA GLY A 160 10.41 -0.77 -9.52
C GLY A 160 10.11 -2.25 -9.82
N SER A 161 10.84 -3.15 -9.16
CA SER A 161 10.70 -4.60 -9.35
C SER A 161 9.26 -5.08 -9.09
N VAL A 162 8.59 -4.53 -8.07
CA VAL A 162 7.20 -4.86 -7.73
C VAL A 162 6.22 -4.33 -8.76
N SER A 163 6.32 -3.06 -9.18
CA SER A 163 5.41 -2.51 -10.20
C SER A 163 5.58 -3.20 -11.55
N LYS A 164 6.81 -3.57 -11.93
CA LYS A 164 7.07 -4.37 -13.13
C LYS A 164 6.44 -5.76 -13.03
N TYR A 165 6.58 -6.40 -11.87
CA TYR A 165 5.99 -7.70 -11.62
C TYR A 165 4.46 -7.66 -11.77
N CYS A 166 3.81 -6.74 -11.05
CA CYS A 166 2.35 -6.61 -11.08
C CYS A 166 1.84 -6.32 -12.50
N LEU A 167 2.45 -5.40 -13.25
CA LEU A 167 2.00 -5.13 -14.63
C LEU A 167 2.13 -6.32 -15.58
N SER A 168 3.03 -7.26 -15.29
CA SER A 168 3.29 -8.39 -16.17
C SER A 168 2.49 -9.64 -15.79
N HIS A 169 2.15 -9.81 -14.51
CA HIS A 169 1.58 -11.05 -13.98
C HIS A 169 0.26 -10.87 -13.22
N SER A 170 -0.11 -9.64 -12.84
CA SER A 170 -1.31 -9.42 -12.03
C SER A 170 -2.57 -9.88 -12.78
N PRO A 171 -3.41 -10.73 -12.17
CA PRO A 171 -4.69 -11.14 -12.76
C PRO A 171 -5.78 -10.06 -12.59
N VAL A 172 -5.48 -8.98 -11.86
CA VAL A 172 -6.38 -7.86 -11.59
C VAL A 172 -5.76 -6.54 -12.07
N PRO A 173 -6.58 -5.49 -12.34
CA PRO A 173 -6.07 -4.18 -12.74
C PRO A 173 -5.01 -3.62 -11.79
N VAL A 174 -3.99 -2.95 -12.34
CA VAL A 174 -2.86 -2.39 -11.58
C VAL A 174 -2.81 -0.88 -11.73
N ILE A 175 -2.74 -0.17 -10.62
CA ILE A 175 -2.61 1.28 -10.54
C ILE A 175 -1.18 1.61 -10.09
N VAL A 176 -0.43 2.33 -10.91
CA VAL A 176 0.94 2.76 -10.58
C VAL A 176 0.94 4.22 -10.17
N VAL A 177 1.22 4.48 -8.88
CA VAL A 177 1.23 5.84 -8.34
C VAL A 177 2.61 6.47 -8.51
N ARG A 178 2.63 7.63 -9.18
CA ARG A 178 3.83 8.43 -9.39
C ARG A 178 3.93 9.56 -8.35
N PRO A 179 5.08 9.72 -7.69
CA PRO A 179 5.35 10.84 -6.80
C PRO A 179 5.07 12.19 -7.47
N GLU A 180 4.28 13.06 -6.81
CA GLU A 180 3.94 14.38 -7.37
C GLU A 180 5.19 15.21 -7.69
N ARG A 181 6.20 15.17 -6.83
CA ARG A 181 7.47 15.88 -7.04
C ARG A 181 8.14 15.46 -8.35
N LYS A 182 8.06 14.17 -8.72
CA LYS A 182 8.58 13.69 -10.01
C LYS A 182 7.70 14.13 -11.17
N VAL A 183 6.38 14.21 -10.97
CA VAL A 183 5.45 14.75 -11.97
C VAL A 183 5.81 16.21 -12.25
N LYS A 184 5.90 17.05 -11.21
CA LYS A 184 6.29 18.47 -11.32
C LYS A 184 7.62 18.64 -12.04
N LYS A 185 8.67 17.93 -11.62
CA LYS A 185 9.99 17.95 -12.28
C LYS A 185 9.93 17.54 -13.76
N THR A 186 9.12 16.52 -14.09
CA THR A 186 8.98 16.07 -15.48
C THR A 186 8.21 17.09 -16.31
N VAL A 187 7.17 17.71 -15.75
CA VAL A 187 6.39 18.78 -16.40
C VAL A 187 7.25 20.02 -16.62
N GLU A 188 8.03 20.46 -15.63
CA GLU A 188 8.99 21.56 -15.75
C GLU A 188 10.04 21.30 -16.82
N LYS A 189 10.66 20.11 -16.80
CA LYS A 189 11.61 19.70 -17.85
C LYS A 189 10.97 19.72 -19.25
N ARG A 190 9.71 19.28 -19.36
CA ARG A 190 8.95 19.29 -20.61
C ARG A 190 8.53 20.69 -21.06
N LYS A 191 8.34 21.64 -20.14
CA LYS A 191 8.06 23.05 -20.45
C LYS A 191 9.32 23.78 -20.89
N ALA A 192 10.48 23.41 -20.34
CA ALA A 192 11.77 23.99 -20.66
C ALA A 192 12.43 23.42 -21.93
N ASP A 193 11.81 22.45 -22.62
CA ASP A 193 12.37 21.83 -23.82
C ASP A 193 12.04 22.66 -25.08
N PRO A 194 13.03 23.34 -25.70
CA PRO A 194 12.80 24.20 -26.85
C PRO A 194 12.44 23.43 -28.14
N LYS A 195 12.59 22.09 -28.16
CA LYS A 195 12.23 21.26 -29.32
C LYS A 195 10.78 20.81 -29.31
N ARG A 196 10.01 21.10 -28.25
CA ARG A 196 8.62 20.68 -28.13
C ARG A 196 7.72 21.65 -28.90
N GLY A 197 7.26 21.23 -30.08
CA GLY A 197 6.28 22.00 -30.86
C GLY A 197 5.02 22.32 -30.05
N ARG A 198 4.50 23.54 -30.19
CA ARG A 198 3.29 24.07 -29.52
C ARG A 198 2.01 23.46 -30.13
N HIS A 199 1.94 22.14 -30.23
CA HIS A 199 0.86 21.44 -30.93
C HIS A 199 -0.40 21.21 -30.08
N PHE A 200 -0.41 21.67 -28.83
CA PHE A 200 -1.55 21.57 -27.92
C PHE A 200 -1.69 22.86 -27.10
N GLU A 201 -1.67 24.01 -27.77
CA GLU A 201 -2.35 25.22 -27.28
C GLU A 201 -3.78 25.25 -27.85
#